data_AF-A0AAV6K3P1-F1
#
_entry.id   AF-A0AAV6K3P1-F1
#
_cell.length_a   1.000
_cell.length_b   1.000
_cell.length_c   1.000
_cell.angle_alpha   90.00
_cell.angle_beta   90.00
_cell.angle_gamma   90.00
#
_symmetry.space_group_name_H-M   'P 1'
#
loop_
_entity.id
_entity.type
_entity.pdbx_description
1 polymer ?
#
loop_
_entity_poly.entity_id
_entity_poly.type
_entity_poly.pdbx_seq_one_letter_code
_entity_poly.pdbx_strand_id
1 'polypeptide(L)'
;MKLPSDCSWTIRKLMKLRGLGQGFVKHIIGDGQPGQGTFLWLNNWHPKGPLYKLFGDRALDNLDRNINAKASSIILNGQWNWPRPSSNLTSFGLYL
;
A
#
# COMPACT_ATOMS: atom_id res chain seq x y z
N MET A 1 -8.04 12.46 -7.34
CA MET A 1 -8.08 13.62 -6.42
C MET A 1 -8.11 14.90 -7.24
N LYS A 2 -9.23 15.62 -7.23
CA LYS A 2 -9.33 16.97 -7.80
C LYS A 2 -8.78 17.94 -6.75
N LEU A 3 -7.97 18.89 -7.17
CA LEU A 3 -7.42 19.89 -6.24
C LEU A 3 -8.53 20.90 -5.91
N PRO A 4 -8.70 21.31 -4.65
CA PRO A 4 -9.56 22.45 -4.30
C PRO A 4 -9.19 23.67 -5.14
N SER A 5 -10.19 24.44 -5.56
CA SER A 5 -9.96 25.63 -6.40
C SER A 5 -9.11 26.68 -5.69
N ASP A 6 -9.09 26.62 -4.36
CA ASP A 6 -8.63 27.67 -3.46
C ASP A 6 -7.22 27.37 -2.93
N CYS A 7 -6.57 26.30 -3.41
CA CYS A 7 -5.20 25.98 -3.03
C CYS A 7 -4.18 26.97 -3.62
N SER A 8 -3.19 27.34 -2.81
CA SER A 8 -2.06 28.20 -3.21
C SER A 8 -1.31 27.63 -4.43
N TRP A 9 -0.65 28.52 -5.18
CA TRP A 9 0.15 28.16 -6.35
C TRP A 9 1.25 27.14 -6.01
N THR A 10 1.86 27.27 -4.83
CA THR A 10 2.87 26.34 -4.31
C THR A 10 2.30 24.94 -4.07
N ILE A 11 1.10 24.82 -3.46
CA ILE A 11 0.45 23.51 -3.27
C ILE A 11 0.10 22.88 -4.62
N ARG A 12 -0.38 23.67 -5.60
CA ARG A 12 -0.61 23.19 -6.98
C ARG A 12 0.66 22.64 -7.61
N LYS A 13 1.79 23.34 -7.47
CA LYS A 13 3.08 22.94 -8.01
C LYS A 13 3.59 21.65 -7.34
N LEU A 14 3.49 21.58 -6.01
CA LEU A 14 3.86 20.40 -5.23
C LEU A 14 3.03 19.17 -5.62
N MET A 15 1.72 19.34 -5.81
CA MET A 15 0.82 18.27 -6.25
C MET A 15 1.14 17.75 -7.66
N LYS A 16 1.63 18.61 -8.57
CA LYS A 16 2.12 18.17 -9.89
C LYS A 16 3.38 17.32 -9.78
N LEU A 17 4.24 17.59 -8.78
CA LEU A 17 5.46 16.84 -8.49
C LEU A 17 5.20 15.57 -7.67
N ARG A 18 3.97 15.30 -7.24
CA ARG A 18 3.64 14.16 -6.36
C ARG A 18 4.12 12.82 -6.89
N GLY A 19 4.13 12.61 -8.21
CA GLY A 19 4.58 11.36 -8.82
C GLY A 19 6.07 11.12 -8.58
N LEU A 20 6.87 12.18 -8.58
CA LEU A 20 8.29 12.15 -8.23
C LEU A 20 8.48 12.00 -6.72
N GLY A 21 7.67 12.72 -5.94
CA GLY A 21 7.69 12.67 -4.47
C GLY A 21 7.22 11.34 -3.88
N GLN A 22 6.41 10.55 -4.60
CA GLN A 22 5.75 9.36 -4.07
C GLN A 22 6.74 8.31 -3.55
N GLY A 23 7.89 8.17 -4.20
CA GLY A 23 8.95 7.25 -3.78
C GLY A 23 9.67 7.67 -2.49
N PHE A 24 9.60 8.95 -2.13
CA PHE A 24 10.24 9.50 -0.93
C PHE A 24 9.34 9.47 0.30
N VAL A 25 8.02 9.29 0.12
CA VAL A 25 7.06 9.16 1.21
C VAL A 25 7.03 7.70 1.67
N LYS A 26 7.63 7.44 2.83
CA LYS A 26 7.53 6.14 3.51
C LYS A 26 6.38 6.16 4.51
N HIS A 27 5.50 5.17 4.42
CA HIS A 27 4.49 4.95 5.45
C HIS A 27 5.06 4.06 6.56
N ILE A 28 5.13 4.58 7.79
CA ILE A 28 5.48 3.76 8.96
C ILE A 28 4.22 2.98 9.35
N ILE A 29 4.28 1.65 9.22
CA ILE A 29 3.22 0.75 9.69
C ILE A 29 3.71 0.14 11.00
N GLY A 30 3.04 0.48 12.09
CA GLY A 30 3.32 -0.05 13.42
C GLY A 30 2.10 -0.74 14.04
N ASP A 31 2.37 -1.50 15.07
CA ASP A 31 1.51 -2.26 15.98
C ASP A 31 0.61 -1.38 16.88
N GLY A 32 0.87 -0.07 16.97
CA GLY A 32 0.04 0.90 17.70
C GLY A 32 -0.80 1.79 16.78
N GLN A 33 -1.78 1.22 16.08
CA GLN A 33 -2.87 1.91 15.35
C GLN A 33 -2.50 3.08 14.37
N PRO A 34 -1.64 2.91 13.35
CA PRO A 34 -1.62 3.76 12.14
C PRO A 34 -2.06 3.02 10.85
N GLY A 35 -2.34 1.71 10.95
CA GLY A 35 -2.67 0.85 9.81
C GLY A 35 -4.09 1.01 9.25
N GLN A 36 -5.02 1.65 9.98
CA GLN A 36 -6.40 1.84 9.51
C GLN A 36 -6.50 2.77 8.29
N GLY A 37 -5.60 3.75 8.17
CA GLY A 37 -5.53 4.64 7.01
C GLY A 37 -4.79 4.03 5.81
N THR A 38 -3.97 2.99 6.04
CA THR A 38 -3.03 2.49 5.04
C THR A 38 -3.62 1.33 4.26
N PHE A 39 -3.82 1.52 2.97
CA PHE A 39 -4.25 0.44 2.08
C PHE A 39 -3.10 -0.51 1.79
N LEU A 40 -3.35 -1.80 1.91
CA LEU A 40 -2.38 -2.86 1.70
C LEU A 40 -1.81 -2.82 0.27
N TRP A 41 -2.67 -2.61 -0.71
CA TRP A 41 -2.28 -2.71 -2.13
C TRP A 41 -1.86 -1.40 -2.75
N LEU A 42 -2.47 -0.31 -2.30
CA LEU A 42 -2.42 1.01 -2.96
C LEU A 42 -1.37 1.95 -2.36
N ASN A 43 -1.04 1.79 -1.08
CA ASN A 43 -0.12 2.72 -0.42
C ASN A 43 1.35 2.28 -0.59
N ASN A 44 2.25 3.27 -0.56
CA ASN A 44 3.69 3.06 -0.68
C ASN A 44 4.32 2.76 0.69
N TRP A 45 3.98 1.63 1.27
CA TRP A 45 4.57 1.18 2.53
C TRP A 45 5.71 0.17 2.33
N HIS A 46 5.70 -0.53 1.20
CA HIS A 46 6.75 -1.47 0.82
C HIS A 46 7.90 -0.73 0.12
N PRO A 47 9.19 -1.05 0.37
CA PRO A 47 10.34 -0.32 -0.18
C PRO A 47 10.38 -0.30 -1.72
N LYS A 48 9.76 -1.29 -2.36
CA LYS A 48 9.64 -1.38 -3.83
C LYS A 48 8.42 -0.66 -4.43
N GLY A 49 7.63 0.06 -3.65
CA GLY A 49 6.40 0.69 -4.12
C GLY A 49 5.12 -0.04 -3.69
N PRO A 50 3.95 0.48 -4.08
CA PRO A 50 2.66 -0.17 -3.85
C PRO A 50 2.63 -1.59 -4.45
N LEU A 51 2.15 -2.57 -3.68
CA LEU A 51 2.12 -3.97 -4.10
C LEU A 51 1.29 -4.19 -5.38
N TYR A 52 0.22 -3.42 -5.58
CA TYR A 52 -0.57 -3.50 -6.81
C TYR A 52 0.28 -3.19 -8.07
N LYS A 53 1.25 -2.28 -7.98
CA LYS A 53 2.14 -2.00 -9.11
C LYS A 53 3.14 -3.12 -9.37
N LEU A 54 3.49 -3.90 -8.34
CA LEU A 54 4.48 -4.97 -8.44
C LEU A 54 3.86 -6.28 -8.95
N PHE A 55 2.63 -6.56 -8.53
CA PHE A 55 2.00 -7.86 -8.74
C PHE A 55 0.70 -7.79 -9.58
N GLY A 56 0.17 -6.60 -9.81
CA GLY A 56 -1.07 -6.40 -10.58
C GLY A 56 -2.25 -7.16 -10.00
N ASP A 57 -3.17 -7.58 -10.88
CA ASP A 57 -4.39 -8.29 -10.48
C ASP A 57 -4.10 -9.67 -9.85
N ARG A 58 -2.95 -10.28 -10.16
CA ARG A 58 -2.51 -11.55 -9.55
C ARG A 58 -2.33 -11.43 -8.03
N ALA A 59 -2.01 -10.24 -7.52
CA ALA A 59 -1.91 -10.02 -6.08
C ALA A 59 -3.28 -10.11 -5.40
N LEU A 60 -4.32 -9.56 -6.05
CA LEU A 60 -5.68 -9.53 -5.53
C LEU A 60 -6.32 -10.92 -5.53
N ASP A 61 -6.09 -11.70 -6.59
CA ASP A 61 -6.63 -13.06 -6.70
C ASP A 61 -6.11 -14.01 -5.63
N ASN A 62 -4.88 -13.80 -5.15
CA ASN A 62 -4.22 -14.69 -4.20
C ASN A 62 -4.47 -14.32 -2.73
N LEU A 63 -4.85 -13.07 -2.44
CA LEU A 63 -4.78 -12.47 -1.10
C LEU A 63 -6.06 -11.68 -0.76
N ASP A 64 -7.22 -12.29 -1.06
CA ASP A 64 -8.56 -11.91 -0.57
C ASP A 64 -9.36 -10.88 -1.39
N ARG A 65 -9.03 -10.69 -2.68
CA ARG A 65 -9.75 -9.89 -3.72
C ARG A 65 -10.13 -8.44 -3.38
N ASN A 66 -9.87 -7.98 -2.16
CA ASN A 66 -10.27 -6.66 -1.72
C ASN A 66 -9.11 -5.68 -1.94
N ILE A 67 -9.17 -4.93 -3.04
CA ILE A 67 -8.22 -3.84 -3.33
C ILE A 67 -8.16 -2.77 -2.22
N ASN A 68 -9.24 -2.65 -1.45
CA ASN A 68 -9.35 -1.72 -0.32
C ASN A 68 -8.95 -2.35 1.02
N ALA A 69 -8.37 -3.56 1.02
CA ALA A 69 -7.82 -4.18 2.22
C ALA A 69 -6.83 -3.24 2.91
N LYS A 70 -6.88 -3.21 4.25
CA LYS A 70 -5.99 -2.40 5.07
C LYS A 70 -4.74 -3.19 5.42
N ALA A 71 -3.60 -2.54 5.52
CA ALA A 71 -2.38 -3.21 5.96
C ALA A 71 -2.55 -3.82 7.36
N SER A 72 -3.34 -3.19 8.23
CA SER A 72 -3.67 -3.73 9.56
C SER A 72 -4.45 -5.04 9.54
N SER A 73 -5.13 -5.41 8.44
CA SER A 73 -5.85 -6.69 8.39
C SER A 73 -4.91 -7.89 8.29
N ILE A 74 -3.64 -7.67 7.95
CA ILE A 74 -2.62 -8.70 7.82
C ILE A 74 -1.46 -8.50 8.80
N ILE A 75 -1.66 -7.71 9.86
CA ILE A 75 -0.65 -7.51 10.91
C ILE A 75 -1.25 -7.97 12.23
N LEU A 76 -0.65 -9.00 12.81
CA LEU A 76 -1.05 -9.57 14.10
C LEU A 76 0.16 -9.53 15.03
N ASN A 77 -0.01 -8.98 16.24
CA ASN A 77 1.05 -8.90 17.25
C ASN A 77 2.36 -8.26 16.73
N GLY A 78 2.24 -7.20 15.91
CA GLY A 78 3.39 -6.51 15.31
C GLY A 78 4.11 -7.29 14.20
N GLN A 79 3.57 -8.44 13.78
CA GLN A 79 4.14 -9.27 12.72
C GLN A 79 3.21 -9.33 11.51
N TRP A 80 3.81 -9.42 10.33
CA TRP A 80 3.08 -9.65 9.08
C TRP A 80 2.53 -11.08 9.06
N ASN A 81 1.21 -11.18 9.01
CA ASN A 81 0.47 -12.42 8.86
C ASN A 81 -0.26 -12.41 7.50
N TRP A 82 0.47 -12.74 6.45
CA TRP A 82 -0.09 -12.83 5.10
C TRP A 82 -1.13 -13.96 5.02
N PRO A 83 -2.29 -13.75 4.35
CA PRO A 83 -3.16 -14.84 3.99
C PRO A 83 -2.36 -15.87 3.21
N ARG A 84 -2.45 -17.15 3.60
CA ARG A 84 -1.79 -18.21 2.84
C ARG A 84 -2.41 -18.22 1.44
N PRO A 85 -1.61 -18.22 0.37
CA PRO A 85 -2.15 -18.37 -0.97
C PRO A 85 -3.00 -19.64 -1.02
N SER A 86 -4.16 -19.57 -1.66
CA SER A 86 -5.09 -20.68 -1.81
C SER A 86 -4.44 -21.83 -2.59
N SER A 87 -3.80 -22.75 -1.85
CA SER A 87 -3.30 -24.11 -2.18
C SER A 87 -2.62 -24.41 -3.52
N ASN A 88 -2.52 -23.48 -4.48
CA ASN A 88 -2.10 -23.80 -5.85
C ASN A 88 -0.80 -23.15 -6.31
N LEU A 89 -0.21 -22.16 -5.63
CA LEU A 89 1.10 -21.62 -6.03
C LEU A 89 1.94 -21.17 -4.83
N THR A 90 2.90 -22.00 -4.46
CA THR A 90 3.89 -21.86 -3.37
C THR A 90 5.02 -20.86 -3.62
N SER A 91 4.90 -19.95 -4.59
CA SER A 91 6.01 -19.06 -4.97
C SER A 91 5.58 -17.60 -5.09
N PHE A 92 5.19 -17.00 -3.96
CA PHE A 92 5.37 -15.56 -3.81
C PHE A 92 6.46 -15.37 -2.77
N GLY A 93 7.67 -15.08 -3.24
CA GLY A 93 8.79 -14.60 -2.42
C GLY A 93 8.46 -13.23 -1.81
N LEU A 94 7.45 -13.17 -0.96
CA LEU A 94 7.17 -12.10 -0.02
C LEU A 94 8.05 -12.33 1.22
N TYR A 95 9.37 -12.41 1.01
CA TYR A 95 10.32 -12.17 2.09
C TYR A 95 10.42 -10.65 2.22
N LEU A 96 9.72 -10.13 3.23
CA LEU A 96 9.93 -8.81 3.80
C LEU A 96 11.10 -8.86 4.77
#